data_AF-D1YYB4-F1
#
_entry.id   AF-D1YYB4-F1
#
_cell.length_a   1.000
_cell.length_b   1.000
_cell.length_c   1.000
_cell.angle_alpha   90.00
_cell.angle_beta   90.00
_cell.angle_gamma   90.00
#
_symmetry.space_group_name_H-M   'P 1'
#
loop_
_entity.id
_entity.type
_entity.pdbx_description
1 polymer ?
#
loop_
_entity_poly.entity_id
_entity_poly.type
_entity_poly.pdbx_seq_one_letter_code
_entity_poly.pdbx_strand_id
1 'polypeptide(L)'
;MPRKEKNPLLAAIGSFFVPGLGQVYNGEGMLKGMLYVIGMIIGSIVLVIPGLAIWIYGIYNAYKVAGKINLGEVPYKETSIGKIILYIILVFVVEFVLIFIIAMALSLLMVMIFGTTSYVYGY
;
A
#
# COMPACT_ATOMS: atom_id res chain seq x y z
N MET A 1 23.56 13.87 19.00
CA MET A 1 22.43 14.75 18.64
C MET A 1 21.17 14.24 19.32
N PRO A 2 20.28 15.11 19.83
CA PRO A 2 19.00 14.69 20.39
C PRO A 2 18.17 13.92 19.35
N ARG A 3 17.58 12.79 19.74
CA ARG A 3 16.73 11.97 18.87
C ARG A 3 15.41 12.71 18.63
N LYS A 4 15.06 12.97 17.37
CA LYS A 4 13.74 13.52 17.04
C LYS A 4 12.68 12.44 17.26
N GLU A 5 11.67 12.74 18.07
CA GLU A 5 10.54 11.84 18.27
C GLU A 5 9.74 11.64 16.98
N LYS A 6 9.27 10.42 16.76
CA LYS A 6 8.29 10.07 15.73
C LYS A 6 6.90 10.38 16.25
N ASN A 7 5.99 10.80 15.38
CA ASN A 7 4.58 10.94 15.71
C ASN A 7 3.85 9.64 15.32
N PRO A 8 3.38 8.82 16.29
CA PRO A 8 2.71 7.55 15.99
C PRO A 8 1.41 7.71 15.21
N LEU A 9 0.65 8.78 15.47
CA LEU A 9 -0.58 9.06 14.77
C LEU A 9 -0.30 9.45 13.32
N LEU A 10 0.74 10.25 13.07
CA LEU A 10 1.17 10.60 11.72
C LEU A 10 1.61 9.35 10.93
N ALA A 11 2.33 8.42 11.58
CA ALA A 11 2.72 7.16 10.96
C ALA A 11 1.49 6.31 10.57
N ALA A 12 0.49 6.23 11.46
CA ALA A 12 -0.75 5.50 11.22
C ALA A 12 -1.60 6.12 10.10
N ILE A 13 -1.83 7.43 10.16
CA ILE A 13 -2.60 8.18 9.14
C ILE A 13 -1.89 8.09 7.78
N GLY A 14 -0.56 8.19 7.78
CA GLY A 14 0.24 7.96 6.58
C GLY A 14 -0.04 6.59 5.96
N SER A 15 0.04 5.52 6.75
CA SER A 15 -0.26 4.15 6.28
C SER A 15 -1.72 3.92 5.91
N PHE A 16 -2.66 4.69 6.47
CA PHE A 16 -4.07 4.63 6.09
C PHE A 16 -4.28 5.12 4.66
N PHE A 17 -3.74 6.30 4.32
CA PHE A 17 -3.87 6.86 2.97
C PHE A 17 -2.94 6.24 1.93
N VAL A 18 -1.74 5.86 2.35
CA VAL A 18 -0.72 5.27 1.47
C VAL A 18 -0.17 4.02 2.16
N PRO A 19 -0.60 2.81 1.77
CA PRO A 19 -0.19 1.58 2.45
C PRO A 19 1.34 1.48 2.55
N GLY A 20 1.83 1.09 3.73
CA GLY A 20 3.27 0.98 4.00
C GLY A 20 4.01 2.31 4.28
N LEU A 21 3.37 3.48 4.14
CA LEU A 21 4.03 4.77 4.32
C LEU A 21 4.56 4.99 5.74
N GLY A 22 3.83 4.55 6.76
CA GLY A 22 4.25 4.64 8.15
C GLY A 22 5.54 3.86 8.44
N GLN A 23 5.75 2.72 7.78
CA GLN A 23 7.00 1.96 7.87
C GLN A 23 8.18 2.73 7.27
N VAL A 24 7.96 3.41 6.14
CA VAL A 24 8.98 4.28 5.52
C VAL A 24 9.25 5.49 6.41
N TYR A 25 8.21 6.14 6.94
CA TYR A 25 8.33 7.24 7.91
C TYR A 25 9.11 6.84 9.17
N ASN A 26 8.90 5.61 9.66
CA ASN A 26 9.61 5.05 10.80
C ASN A 26 11.07 4.66 10.50
N GLY A 27 11.51 4.77 9.24
CA GLY A 27 12.88 4.44 8.82
C GLY A 27 13.14 2.95 8.67
N GLU A 28 12.08 2.14 8.53
CA GLU A 28 12.19 0.69 8.34
C GLU A 28 12.55 0.29 6.89
N GLY A 29 12.62 1.28 6.00
CA GLY A 29 13.01 1.14 4.59
C GLY A 29 11.81 1.01 3.63
N MET A 30 12.05 1.37 2.36
CA MET A 30 11.01 1.31 1.32
C MET A 30 10.55 -0.11 1.04
N LEU A 31 11.46 -1.09 1.07
CA LEU A 31 11.13 -2.50 0.85
C LEU A 31 10.05 -2.98 1.83
N LYS A 32 10.18 -2.64 3.12
CA LYS A 32 9.17 -3.02 4.12
C LYS A 32 7.81 -2.37 3.82
N GLY A 33 7.78 -1.10 3.43
CA GLY A 33 6.56 -0.45 2.97
C GLY A 33 5.94 -1.18 1.77
N MET A 34 6.76 -1.55 0.78
CA MET A 34 6.29 -2.27 -0.42
C MET A 34 5.76 -3.66 -0.14
N LEU A 35 6.28 -4.36 0.87
CA LEU A 35 5.70 -5.63 1.28
C LEU A 35 4.26 -5.49 1.79
N TYR A 36 3.91 -4.37 2.44
CA TYR A 36 2.52 -4.10 2.83
C TYR A 36 1.63 -3.80 1.62
N VAL A 37 2.12 -3.03 0.64
CA VAL A 37 1.39 -2.75 -0.61
C VAL A 37 1.15 -4.04 -1.40
N ILE A 38 2.22 -4.81 -1.64
CA ILE A 38 2.14 -6.08 -2.39
C ILE A 38 1.25 -7.09 -1.64
N GLY A 39 1.41 -7.21 -0.32
CA GLY A 39 0.58 -8.08 0.51
C GLY A 39 -0.89 -7.69 0.47
N MET A 40 -1.20 -6.39 0.56
CA MET A 40 -2.57 -5.89 0.43
C MET A 40 -3.16 -6.18 -0.96
N ILE A 41 -2.40 -5.95 -2.04
CA ILE A 41 -2.85 -6.17 -3.42
C ILE A 41 -3.12 -7.66 -3.65
N ILE A 42 -2.14 -8.52 -3.37
CA ILE A 42 -2.28 -9.98 -3.55
C ILE A 42 -3.42 -10.50 -2.68
N GLY A 43 -3.48 -10.06 -1.41
CA GLY A 43 -4.57 -10.38 -0.50
C GLY A 43 -5.90 -10.06 -1.14
N SER A 44 -6.10 -8.81 -1.59
CA SER A 44 -7.35 -8.32 -2.18
C SER A 44 -7.76 -9.03 -3.47
N ILE A 45 -6.79 -9.43 -4.31
CA ILE A 45 -7.05 -10.18 -5.55
C ILE A 45 -7.53 -11.60 -5.25
N VAL A 46 -6.93 -12.26 -4.24
CA VAL A 46 -7.35 -13.61 -3.83
C VAL A 46 -8.72 -13.54 -3.14
N LEU A 47 -8.83 -12.69 -2.13
CA LEU A 47 -10.05 -12.43 -1.36
C LEU A 47 -9.96 -11.03 -0.73
N VAL A 48 -11.04 -10.24 -0.78
CA VAL A 48 -11.04 -8.88 -0.22
C VAL A 48 -10.61 -8.83 1.25
N ILE A 49 -11.02 -9.82 2.06
CA ILE A 49 -10.76 -9.85 3.51
C ILE A 49 -9.27 -9.93 3.86
N PRO A 50 -8.46 -10.88 3.34
CA PRO A 50 -7.01 -10.88 3.54
C PRO A 50 -6.31 -9.56 3.19
N GLY A 51 -6.70 -8.92 2.10
CA GLY A 51 -6.14 -7.62 1.70
C GLY A 51 -6.40 -6.53 2.75
N LEU A 52 -7.65 -6.42 3.20
CA LEU A 52 -8.05 -5.51 4.28
C LEU A 52 -7.33 -5.81 5.60
N ALA A 53 -7.16 -7.09 5.95
CA ALA A 53 -6.46 -7.50 7.16
C ALA A 53 -4.99 -7.04 7.14
N ILE A 54 -4.29 -7.21 6.02
CA ILE A 54 -2.89 -6.77 5.86
C ILE A 54 -2.80 -5.24 5.93
N TRP A 55 -3.73 -4.52 5.29
CA TRP A 55 -3.76 -3.05 5.32
C TRP A 55 -3.96 -2.52 6.75
N ILE A 56 -4.99 -3.01 7.46
CA ILE A 56 -5.26 -2.63 8.85
C ILE A 56 -4.07 -2.97 9.76
N TYR A 57 -3.49 -4.16 9.58
CA TYR A 57 -2.30 -4.55 10.33
C TYR A 57 -1.11 -3.61 10.05
N GLY A 58 -0.93 -3.17 8.80
CA GLY A 58 0.10 -2.19 8.43
C GLY A 58 -0.05 -0.83 9.12
N ILE A 59 -1.29 -0.35 9.28
CA ILE A 59 -1.60 0.87 10.03
C ILE A 59 -1.24 0.70 11.51
N TYR A 60 -1.71 -0.38 12.14
CA TYR A 60 -1.42 -0.71 13.53
C TYR A 60 0.10 -0.85 13.77
N ASN A 61 0.79 -1.55 12.87
CA ASN A 61 2.23 -1.76 12.96
C ASN A 61 3.00 -0.43 12.88
N ALA A 62 2.62 0.47 11.98
CA ALA A 62 3.23 1.80 11.86
C ALA A 62 3.09 2.61 13.16
N TYR A 63 1.89 2.62 13.74
CA TYR A 63 1.63 3.28 15.03
C TYR A 63 2.52 2.72 16.14
N LYS A 64 2.51 1.40 16.32
CA LYS A 64 3.26 0.75 17.42
C LYS A 64 4.76 0.95 17.27
N VAL A 65 5.31 0.79 16.07
CA VAL A 65 6.75 0.94 15.85
C VAL A 65 7.20 2.39 16.10
N ALA A 66 6.42 3.39 15.70
CA ALA A 66 6.73 4.79 16.01
C ALA A 66 6.83 5.03 17.53
N GLY A 67 5.88 4.48 18.31
CA GLY A 67 5.93 4.54 19.77
C GLY A 67 7.18 3.84 20.34
N LYS A 68 7.53 2.67 19.83
CA LYS A 68 8.75 1.94 20.22
C LYS A 68 10.04 2.70 19.91
N ILE A 69 10.09 3.46 18.82
CA ILE A 69 11.23 4.31 18.49
C ILE A 69 11.40 5.43 19.53
N ASN A 70 10.29 6.02 19.99
CA ASN A 70 10.31 7.07 21.02
C ASN A 70 10.74 6.52 22.39
N LEU A 71 10.30 5.29 22.72
CA LEU A 71 10.70 4.59 23.94
C LEU A 71 12.15 4.07 23.92
N GLY A 72 12.84 4.15 22.77
CA GLY A 72 14.21 3.65 22.62
C GLY A 72 14.32 2.14 22.37
N GLU A 73 13.21 1.41 22.36
CA GLU A 73 13.16 -0.04 22.07
C GLU A 73 13.60 -0.37 20.65
N VAL A 74 13.32 0.53 19.70
CA VAL A 74 13.73 0.41 18.30
C VAL A 74 14.73 1.53 17.97
N PRO A 75 15.85 1.23 17.27
CA PRO A 75 16.80 2.26 16.86
C PRO A 75 16.15 3.29 15.95
N TYR A 76 16.33 4.57 16.27
CA TYR A 76 15.92 5.65 15.39
C TYR A 76 16.75 5.63 14.11
N LYS A 77 16.06 5.70 12.97
CA LYS A 77 16.66 5.95 11.66
C LYS A 77 16.02 7.18 11.04
N GLU A 78 16.86 8.12 10.66
CA GLU A 78 16.39 9.32 9.97
C GLU A 78 15.90 8.95 8.57
N THR A 79 14.76 9.52 8.19
CA THR A 79 14.17 9.33 6.86
C THR A 79 14.07 10.69 6.21
N SER A 80 14.72 10.84 5.06
CA SER A 80 14.63 12.05 4.24
C SER A 80 13.21 12.24 3.69
N ILE A 81 12.73 13.48 3.68
CA ILE A 81 11.45 13.86 3.07
C ILE A 81 11.39 13.43 1.60
N GLY A 82 12.50 13.52 0.86
CA GLY A 82 12.57 13.07 -0.52
C GLY A 82 12.26 11.58 -0.69
N LYS A 83 12.65 10.74 0.28
CA LYS A 83 12.31 9.31 0.28
C LYS A 83 10.83 9.08 0.52
N ILE A 84 10.21 9.88 1.39
CA ILE A 84 8.76 9.82 1.64
C ILE A 84 7.99 10.20 0.37
N ILE A 85 8.35 11.32 -0.26
CA ILE A 85 7.71 11.78 -1.51
C ILE A 85 7.88 10.74 -2.62
N LEU A 86 9.11 10.22 -2.81
CA LEU A 86 9.40 9.20 -3.81
C LEU A 86 8.56 7.93 -3.58
N TYR A 87 8.42 7.49 -2.32
CA TYR A 87 7.60 6.34 -1.98
C TYR A 87 6.12 6.57 -2.30
N ILE A 88 5.58 7.74 -1.97
CA ILE A 88 4.19 8.10 -2.28
C ILE A 88 3.96 8.06 -3.79
N ILE A 89 4.84 8.68 -4.58
CA ILE A 89 4.77 8.65 -6.06
C ILE A 89 4.81 7.21 -6.56
N LEU A 90 5.73 6.39 -6.04
CA LEU A 90 5.85 4.99 -6.43
C LEU A 90 4.56 4.20 -6.17
N VAL A 91 3.93 4.37 -5.00
CA VAL A 91 2.66 3.70 -4.68
C VAL A 91 1.55 4.14 -5.63
N PHE A 92 1.38 5.44 -5.87
CA PHE A 92 0.36 5.93 -6.79
C PHE A 92 0.58 5.45 -8.22
N VAL A 93 1.83 5.38 -8.69
CA VAL A 93 2.16 4.82 -10.01
C VAL A 93 1.82 3.33 -10.07
N VAL A 94 2.17 2.55 -9.04
CA VAL A 94 1.83 1.12 -8.96
C VAL A 94 0.32 0.90 -8.98
N GLU A 95 -0.43 1.64 -8.16
CA GLU A 95 -1.89 1.54 -8.10
C GLU A 95 -2.54 1.98 -9.41
N PHE A 96 -2.08 3.08 -10.03
CA PHE A 96 -2.56 3.54 -11.32
C PHE A 96 -2.35 2.49 -12.43
N VAL A 97 -1.14 1.93 -12.52
CA VAL A 97 -0.81 0.88 -13.49
C VAL A 97 -1.68 -0.36 -13.25
N LEU A 98 -1.87 -0.76 -12.00
CA LEU A 98 -2.70 -1.91 -11.65
C LEU A 98 -4.17 -1.69 -12.04
N ILE A 99 -4.74 -0.53 -11.72
CA ILE A 99 -6.12 -0.17 -12.08
C ILE A 99 -6.28 -0.16 -13.60
N PHE A 100 -5.32 0.42 -14.33
CA PHE A 100 -5.33 0.44 -15.79
C PHE A 100 -5.33 -0.99 -16.37
N ILE A 101 -4.47 -1.88 -15.87
CA ILE A 101 -4.41 -3.28 -16.29
C ILE A 101 -5.73 -4.00 -16.00
N ILE A 102 -6.31 -3.82 -14.81
CA ILE A 102 -7.59 -4.44 -14.42
C ILE A 102 -8.71 -3.93 -15.33
N ALA A 103 -8.79 -2.61 -15.57
CA ALA A 103 -9.79 -2.01 -16.45
C ALA A 103 -9.70 -2.56 -17.88
N MET A 104 -8.47 -2.70 -18.40
CA MET A 104 -8.22 -3.29 -19.72
C MET A 104 -8.60 -4.78 -19.77
N ALA A 105 -8.28 -5.56 -18.73
CA ALA A 105 -8.66 -6.96 -18.65
C ALA A 105 -10.20 -7.13 -18.60
N LEU A 106 -10.88 -6.30 -17.81
CA LEU A 106 -12.34 -6.30 -17.71
C LEU A 106 -12.99 -5.89 -19.04
N SER A 107 -12.45 -4.89 -19.76
CA SER A 107 -13.00 -4.50 -21.06
C SER A 107 -12.86 -5.62 -22.09
N LEU A 108 -11.72 -6.31 -22.14
CA LEU A 108 -11.52 -7.48 -23.00
C LEU A 108 -12.49 -8.62 -22.64
N LEU A 109 -12.70 -8.88 -21.34
CA LEU A 109 -13.66 -9.87 -20.88
C LEU A 109 -15.09 -9.54 -21.33
N MET A 110 -15.50 -8.28 -21.23
CA MET A 110 -16.83 -7.84 -21.70
C MET A 110 -16.99 -8.04 -23.21
N VAL A 111 -15.97 -7.71 -24.01
CA VAL A 111 -16.00 -7.95 -25.46
C VAL A 111 -16.16 -9.44 -25.78
N MET A 112 -15.47 -10.33 -25.05
CA MET A 112 -15.61 -11.77 -25.23
C MET A 112 -17.02 -12.26 -24.88
N ILE A 113 -17.62 -11.77 -23.79
CA ILE A 113 -18.96 -12.19 -23.36
C ILE A 113 -20.05 -11.67 -24.31
N PHE A 114 -20.05 -10.37 -24.63
CA PHE A 114 -21.11 -9.79 -25.47
C PHE A 114 -20.92 -10.12 -26.95
N GLY A 115 -19.69 -10.15 -27.44
CA GLY A 115 -19.39 -10.52 -28.83
C GLY A 115 -19.79 -11.97 -29.14
N THR A 116 -19.56 -12.90 -28.22
CA THR A 116 -20.04 -14.28 -28.38
C THR A 116 -21.56 -14.38 -28.28
N THR A 117 -22.20 -13.58 -27.43
CA THR A 117 -23.66 -13.51 -27.33
C THR A 117 -24.28 -13.03 -28.65
N SER A 118 -23.78 -11.96 -29.26
CA SER A 118 -24.26 -11.49 -30.57
C SER A 118 -24.08 -12.55 -31.66
N TYR A 119 -22.94 -13.24 -31.69
CA TYR A 119 -22.70 -14.32 -32.66
C TYR A 119 -23.67 -15.50 -32.49
N VAL A 120 -23.97 -15.90 -31.25
CA VAL A 120 -24.86 -17.05 -30.95
C VAL A 120 -26.33 -16.72 -31.25
N TYR A 121 -26.79 -15.51 -30.93
CA TYR A 121 -28.19 -15.13 -31.07
C TYR A 121 -28.53 -14.40 -32.39
N GLY A 122 -27.54 -14.08 -33.23
CA GLY A 122 -27.74 -13.58 -34.59
C GLY A 122 -28.35 -12.18 -34.70
N TYR A 123 -28.21 -11.37 -33.65
CA TYR A 123 -28.53 -9.93 -33.69
C TYR A 123 -27.37 -9.11 -34.24
#